data_AF-A0A7X5FQN0-F1
#
_entry.id   AF-A0A7X5FQN0-F1
#
_cell.length_a   1.000
_cell.length_b   1.000
_cell.length_c   1.000
_cell.angle_alpha   90.00
_cell.angle_beta   90.00
_cell.angle_gamma   90.00
#
_symmetry.space_group_name_H-M   'P 1'
#
loop_
_entity.id
_entity.type
_entity.pdbx_description
1 polymer ?
#
loop_
_entity_poly.entity_id
_entity_poly.type
_entity_poly.pdbx_seq_one_letter_code
_entity_poly.pdbx_strand_id
1 'polypeptide(L)'
;MSFGISPDDRRRHMYIIGKTGMGKSVLLENMIMDDIHKGRGVAVIDPHGDLAEGIIGLIPKSRTNQTIIFDPSDTDWPIAFNMLENISDDQRSFVASGLVGIFKRIFGESWGPRLEHTLRNTILALMEYPNTTLISIPLMLTSEVFRAKVVKKITDPVVKKFWTHEYGKLTPQQRNETAGPILNKVGQFLSSTILRNVLGQPKNSFSLRWAMDHKKIIIVNLSKGKIGEDASSLLGAMIVTKFQLDAMSRADIPESKRIDFYLYVDEFQNFATDSFSTILSEARKYKLNLVMANQYIDQMTETVRGAVFGNVGSLISFQVGYNDSKMLAEAFAGNIEADDLMNQKKYTIYIKELIDGMPSPIFSAVTFPPHPKDEEEFQERYQKILQVSRERYCKKRSVVEGKINQSMADIEKSEEEWEQRKEEYKEKKEQEKRDKQRARNTEKQ
;
A
#
# COMPACT_ATOMS: atom_id res chain seq x y z
N MET A 1 0.14 16.38 36.46
CA MET A 1 -1.17 16.38 35.79
C MET A 1 -1.02 15.61 34.49
N SER A 2 -1.97 14.73 34.16
CA SER A 2 -1.99 14.04 32.86
C SER A 2 -2.90 14.80 31.89
N PHE A 3 -2.57 14.76 30.59
CA PHE A 3 -3.35 15.41 29.54
C PHE A 3 -3.50 14.45 28.35
N GLY A 4 -4.33 14.83 27.38
CA GLY A 4 -4.51 14.10 26.13
C GLY A 4 -5.18 14.98 25.08
N ILE A 5 -5.12 14.54 23.82
CA ILE A 5 -5.60 15.31 22.68
C ILE A 5 -7.01 14.85 22.30
N SER A 6 -7.91 15.82 22.07
CA SER A 6 -9.30 15.53 21.74
C SER A 6 -9.42 14.79 20.39
N PRO A 7 -10.47 13.98 20.19
CA PRO A 7 -10.70 13.35 18.89
C PRO A 7 -10.83 14.35 17.74
N ASP A 8 -11.43 15.51 17.98
CA ASP A 8 -11.61 16.51 16.92
C ASP A 8 -10.27 17.14 16.50
N ASP A 9 -9.41 17.42 17.48
CA ASP A 9 -8.07 17.95 17.25
C ASP A 9 -7.18 16.94 16.51
N ARG A 10 -7.27 15.65 16.87
CA ARG A 10 -6.54 14.56 16.18
C ARG A 10 -6.95 14.38 14.71
N ARG A 11 -8.10 14.91 14.28
CA ARG A 11 -8.48 14.91 12.85
C ARG A 11 -7.60 15.79 11.99
N ARG A 12 -6.82 16.69 12.59
CA ARG A 12 -5.78 17.47 11.92
C ARG A 12 -4.42 16.77 11.93
N HIS A 13 -4.39 15.47 12.24
CA HIS A 13 -3.18 14.65 12.22
C HIS A 13 -2.14 15.07 13.27
N MET A 14 -1.20 14.17 13.53
CA MET A 14 -0.12 14.35 14.48
C MET A 14 1.21 13.95 13.85
N TYR A 15 2.24 14.74 14.12
CA TYR A 15 3.62 14.43 13.74
C TYR A 15 4.49 14.29 14.98
N ILE A 16 5.24 13.19 15.04
CA ILE A 16 6.13 12.83 16.14
C ILE A 16 7.53 12.68 15.56
N ILE A 17 8.51 13.40 16.13
CA ILE A 17 9.91 13.31 15.69
C ILE A 17 10.86 13.09 16.85
N GLY A 18 11.96 12.40 16.61
CA GLY A 18 12.99 12.16 17.61
C GLY A 18 13.99 11.09 17.22
N LYS A 19 15.21 11.18 17.75
CA LYS A 19 16.24 10.15 17.55
C LYS A 19 15.82 8.78 18.11
N THR A 20 16.47 7.73 17.62
CA THR A 20 16.31 6.36 18.13
C THR A 20 16.58 6.29 19.63
N GLY A 21 15.78 5.49 20.35
CA GLY A 21 15.95 5.27 21.79
C GLY A 21 15.43 6.39 22.70
N MET A 22 14.74 7.40 22.17
CA MET A 22 14.21 8.52 22.97
C MET A 22 12.82 8.29 23.56
N GLY A 23 12.09 7.27 23.10
CA GLY A 23 10.75 6.92 23.61
C GLY A 23 9.61 6.97 22.58
N LYS A 24 9.89 7.26 21.30
CA LYS A 24 8.86 7.34 20.23
C LYS A 24 7.94 6.12 20.17
N SER A 25 8.52 4.92 20.06
CA SER A 25 7.75 3.67 19.93
C SER A 25 6.90 3.39 21.18
N VAL A 26 7.39 3.78 22.38
CA VAL A 26 6.62 3.67 23.63
C VAL A 26 5.46 4.66 23.67
N LEU A 27 5.65 5.89 23.16
CA LEU A 27 4.56 6.85 23.03
C LEU A 27 3.50 6.35 22.04
N LEU A 28 3.92 5.82 20.88
CA LEU A 28 3.02 5.22 19.90
C LEU A 28 2.26 4.04 20.50
N GLU A 29 2.94 3.10 21.17
CA GLU A 29 2.32 1.95 21.86
C GLU A 29 1.21 2.43 22.82
N ASN A 30 1.52 3.38 23.70
CA ASN A 30 0.55 3.94 24.65
C ASN A 30 -0.65 4.59 23.95
N MET A 31 -0.42 5.37 22.89
CA MET A 31 -1.50 6.01 22.13
C MET A 31 -2.39 4.99 21.41
N ILE A 32 -1.78 3.97 20.79
CA ILE A 32 -2.49 2.88 20.10
C ILE A 32 -3.36 2.12 21.10
N MET A 33 -2.79 1.76 22.25
CA MET A 33 -3.50 1.02 23.27
C MET A 33 -4.63 1.84 23.89
N ASP A 34 -4.46 3.13 24.14
CA ASP A 34 -5.55 4.01 24.59
C ASP A 34 -6.73 4.01 23.59
N ASP A 35 -6.44 4.09 22.28
CA ASP A 35 -7.46 4.04 21.25
C ASP A 35 -8.18 2.69 21.19
N ILE A 36 -7.43 1.59 21.30
CA ILE A 36 -7.99 0.23 21.32
C ILE A 36 -8.90 0.04 22.55
N HIS A 37 -8.47 0.48 23.74
CA HIS A 37 -9.26 0.38 24.96
C HIS A 37 -10.53 1.24 24.91
N LYS A 38 -10.48 2.41 24.27
CA LYS A 38 -11.65 3.27 24.00
C LYS A 38 -12.54 2.75 22.87
N GLY A 39 -12.21 1.59 22.31
CA GLY A 39 -13.01 0.94 21.27
C GLY A 39 -12.91 1.59 19.88
N ARG A 40 -11.91 2.43 19.64
CA ARG A 40 -11.67 3.11 18.35
C ARG A 40 -11.08 2.13 17.34
N GLY A 41 -11.24 2.45 16.06
CA GLY A 41 -10.59 1.71 14.97
C GLY A 41 -9.17 2.22 14.76
N VAL A 42 -8.22 1.30 14.63
CA VAL A 42 -6.80 1.64 14.48
C VAL A 42 -6.15 0.79 13.38
N ALA A 43 -5.20 1.39 12.68
CA ALA A 43 -4.22 0.67 11.90
C ALA A 43 -2.82 1.10 12.32
N VAL A 44 -1.90 0.15 12.36
CA VAL A 44 -0.48 0.38 12.68
C VAL A 44 0.34 -0.17 11.53
N ILE A 45 1.22 0.64 10.96
CA ILE A 45 2.18 0.24 9.93
C ILE A 45 3.58 0.40 10.50
N ASP A 46 4.30 -0.72 10.56
CA ASP A 46 5.63 -0.79 11.18
C ASP A 46 6.64 -1.46 10.23
N PRO A 47 7.67 -0.74 9.75
CA PRO A 47 8.73 -1.29 8.90
C PRO A 47 9.78 -2.12 9.66
N HIS A 48 9.79 -2.10 10.98
CA HIS A 48 10.78 -2.80 11.81
C HIS A 48 10.20 -4.06 12.46
N GLY A 49 8.94 -4.00 12.86
CA GLY A 49 8.17 -5.11 13.42
C GLY A 49 8.05 -5.07 14.93
N ASP A 50 8.93 -4.36 15.63
CA ASP A 50 8.95 -4.29 17.10
C ASP A 50 7.67 -3.65 17.68
N LEU A 51 7.16 -2.59 17.05
CA LEU A 51 5.92 -1.93 17.48
C LEU A 51 4.71 -2.82 17.16
N ALA A 52 4.66 -3.40 15.97
CA ALA A 52 3.58 -4.30 15.55
C ALA A 52 3.51 -5.55 16.44
N GLU A 53 4.63 -6.20 16.72
CA GLU A 53 4.70 -7.39 17.57
C GLU A 53 4.40 -7.03 19.04
N GLY A 54 4.95 -5.89 19.51
CA GLY A 54 4.82 -5.42 20.87
C GLY A 54 3.41 -5.06 21.32
N ILE A 55 2.49 -4.74 20.38
CA ILE A 55 1.09 -4.41 20.68
C ILE A 55 0.14 -5.60 20.58
N ILE A 56 0.44 -6.64 19.76
CA ILE A 56 -0.51 -7.73 19.50
C ILE A 56 -0.91 -8.42 20.81
N GLY A 57 0.06 -8.78 21.66
CA GLY A 57 -0.20 -9.43 22.94
C GLY A 57 -0.87 -8.51 23.99
N LEU A 58 -0.90 -7.19 23.77
CA LEU A 58 -1.56 -6.23 24.66
C LEU A 58 -3.05 -6.02 24.33
N ILE A 59 -3.53 -6.45 23.15
CA ILE A 59 -4.90 -6.20 22.72
C ILE A 59 -5.91 -6.89 23.67
N PRO A 60 -6.92 -6.20 24.22
CA PRO A 60 -7.84 -6.77 25.20
C PRO A 60 -8.73 -7.89 24.60
N LYS A 61 -9.10 -8.88 25.41
CA LYS A 61 -9.87 -10.09 25.00
C LYS A 61 -11.13 -9.77 24.20
N SER A 62 -11.83 -8.68 24.55
CA SER A 62 -13.04 -8.20 23.87
C SER A 62 -12.83 -7.80 22.41
N ARG A 63 -11.59 -7.51 21.99
CA ARG A 63 -11.23 -7.02 20.66
C ARG A 63 -10.59 -8.08 19.75
N THR A 64 -10.35 -9.30 20.24
CA THR A 64 -9.70 -10.40 19.49
C THR A 64 -10.25 -10.60 18.09
N ASN A 65 -11.58 -10.71 17.97
CA ASN A 65 -12.26 -10.99 16.69
C ASN A 65 -12.29 -9.78 15.74
N GLN A 66 -11.78 -8.64 16.19
CA GLN A 66 -11.70 -7.39 15.44
C GLN A 66 -10.27 -7.10 14.96
N THR A 67 -9.29 -7.92 15.35
CA THR A 67 -7.89 -7.76 14.97
C THR A 67 -7.59 -8.51 13.68
N ILE A 68 -6.86 -7.83 12.80
CA ILE A 68 -6.36 -8.32 11.53
C ILE A 68 -4.85 -8.12 11.56
N ILE A 69 -4.10 -9.21 11.41
CA ILE A 69 -2.64 -9.16 11.29
C ILE A 69 -2.30 -9.34 9.81
N PHE A 70 -1.69 -8.31 9.25
CA PHE A 70 -1.08 -8.32 7.93
C PHE A 70 0.43 -8.46 8.13
N ASP A 71 0.92 -9.69 8.01
CA ASP A 71 2.34 -10.00 8.14
C ASP A 71 2.78 -10.87 6.95
N PRO A 72 3.46 -10.29 5.94
CA PRO A 72 3.98 -11.03 4.79
C PRO A 72 5.08 -12.04 5.15
N SER A 73 5.71 -11.92 6.33
CA SER A 73 6.72 -12.88 6.77
C SER A 73 6.12 -14.21 7.22
N ASP A 74 4.80 -14.25 7.46
CA ASP A 74 4.04 -15.47 7.72
C ASP A 74 3.78 -16.25 6.43
N THR A 75 4.85 -16.86 5.91
CA THR A 75 4.83 -17.52 4.59
C THR A 75 3.92 -18.75 4.52
N ASP A 76 3.57 -19.36 5.65
CA ASP A 76 2.65 -20.48 5.73
C ASP A 76 1.18 -20.05 5.55
N TRP A 77 0.88 -18.81 5.95
CA TRP A 77 -0.46 -18.21 5.92
C TRP A 77 -0.48 -16.85 5.20
N PRO A 78 -0.11 -16.80 3.90
CA PRO A 78 -0.05 -15.55 3.16
C PRO A 78 -1.42 -14.86 3.10
N ILE A 79 -1.44 -13.61 3.56
CA ILE A 79 -2.59 -12.72 3.46
C ILE A 79 -2.67 -12.12 2.05
N ALA A 80 -3.88 -12.00 1.50
CA ALA A 80 -4.08 -11.45 0.16
C ALA A 80 -4.07 -9.91 0.18
N PHE A 81 -3.41 -9.30 -0.82
CA PHE A 81 -3.50 -7.86 -1.07
C PHE A 81 -3.51 -7.56 -2.57
N ASN A 82 -4.69 -7.33 -3.13
CA ASN A 82 -4.90 -6.99 -4.54
C ASN A 82 -5.59 -5.62 -4.69
N MET A 83 -4.85 -4.63 -5.17
CA MET A 83 -5.40 -3.30 -5.44
C MET A 83 -6.27 -3.23 -6.70
N LEU A 84 -6.25 -4.27 -7.55
CA LEU A 84 -7.06 -4.32 -8.79
C LEU A 84 -8.46 -4.90 -8.55
N GLU A 85 -8.77 -5.35 -7.34
CA GLU A 85 -10.00 -6.08 -7.06
C GLU A 85 -11.23 -5.17 -6.95
N ASN A 86 -12.27 -5.46 -7.74
CA ASN A 86 -13.62 -4.90 -7.66
C ASN A 86 -13.65 -3.35 -7.62
N ILE A 87 -12.82 -2.71 -8.44
CA ILE A 87 -12.74 -1.25 -8.52
C ILE A 87 -13.87 -0.70 -9.39
N SER A 88 -14.64 0.23 -8.84
CA SER A 88 -15.71 0.93 -9.57
C SER A 88 -15.13 1.83 -10.65
N ASP A 89 -15.90 2.05 -11.72
CA ASP A 89 -15.46 2.76 -12.92
C ASP A 89 -14.89 4.16 -12.61
N ASP A 90 -15.53 4.89 -11.69
CA ASP A 90 -15.13 6.22 -11.23
C ASP A 90 -13.81 6.24 -10.44
N GLN A 91 -13.43 5.11 -9.83
CA GLN A 91 -12.22 4.98 -9.02
C GLN A 91 -11.00 4.46 -9.79
N ARG A 92 -11.19 3.84 -10.96
CA ARG A 92 -10.12 3.21 -11.75
C ARG A 92 -8.96 4.17 -12.03
N SER A 93 -9.25 5.41 -12.41
CA SER A 93 -8.22 6.42 -12.69
C SER A 93 -7.38 6.79 -11.46
N PHE A 94 -7.99 6.81 -10.28
CA PHE A 94 -7.30 7.09 -9.02
C PHE A 94 -6.43 5.90 -8.59
N VAL A 95 -6.96 4.68 -8.69
CA VAL A 95 -6.21 3.45 -8.39
C VAL A 95 -5.01 3.30 -9.33
N ALA A 96 -5.21 3.52 -10.63
CA ALA A 96 -4.14 3.46 -11.63
C ALA A 96 -3.06 4.51 -11.34
N SER A 97 -3.45 5.75 -11.04
CA SER A 97 -2.51 6.82 -10.68
C SER A 97 -1.74 6.50 -9.40
N GLY A 98 -2.40 5.95 -8.38
CA GLY A 98 -1.77 5.53 -7.13
C GLY A 98 -0.72 4.45 -7.34
N LEU A 99 -1.07 3.37 -8.05
CA LEU A 99 -0.13 2.28 -8.38
C LEU A 99 1.06 2.80 -9.20
N VAL A 100 0.80 3.58 -10.25
CA VAL A 100 1.86 4.20 -11.07
C VAL A 100 2.77 5.08 -10.22
N GLY A 101 2.22 5.88 -9.30
CA GLY A 101 2.99 6.70 -8.37
C GLY A 101 3.88 5.89 -7.43
N ILE A 102 3.40 4.74 -6.94
CA ILE A 102 4.20 3.82 -6.12
C ILE A 102 5.39 3.28 -6.93
N PHE A 103 5.15 2.76 -8.13
CA PHE A 103 6.22 2.27 -9.01
C PHE A 103 7.21 3.38 -9.38
N LYS A 104 6.73 4.60 -9.66
CA LYS A 104 7.56 5.76 -9.95
C LYS A 104 8.46 6.14 -8.79
N ARG A 105 7.94 6.09 -7.56
CA ARG A 105 8.73 6.38 -6.35
C ARG A 105 9.85 5.37 -6.15
N ILE A 106 9.56 4.08 -6.29
CA ILE A 106 10.56 3.03 -6.05
C ILE A 106 11.64 3.04 -7.14
N PHE A 107 11.29 3.38 -8.39
CA PHE A 107 12.21 3.31 -9.53
C PHE A 107 12.54 4.66 -10.19
N GLY A 108 12.46 5.76 -9.43
CA GLY A 108 12.50 7.13 -9.97
C GLY A 108 13.65 7.41 -10.94
N GLU A 109 14.86 6.94 -10.61
CA GLU A 109 16.08 7.11 -11.43
C GLU A 109 15.97 6.49 -12.84
N SER A 110 15.08 5.53 -13.03
CA SER A 110 14.88 4.81 -14.30
C SER A 110 13.41 4.84 -14.75
N TRP A 111 12.77 5.99 -14.55
CA TRP A 111 11.37 6.25 -14.92
C TRP A 111 11.26 7.14 -16.15
N GLY A 112 10.41 6.78 -17.11
CA GLY A 112 10.23 7.55 -18.35
C GLY A 112 8.77 7.66 -18.78
N PRO A 113 8.40 8.69 -19.58
CA PRO A 113 7.00 8.92 -19.99
C PRO A 113 6.35 7.73 -20.71
N ARG A 114 7.11 7.02 -21.56
CA ARG A 114 6.61 5.83 -22.29
C ARG A 114 6.29 4.67 -21.36
N LEU A 115 7.14 4.45 -20.35
CA LEU A 115 6.94 3.44 -19.32
C LEU A 115 5.67 3.75 -18.53
N GLU A 116 5.54 5.00 -18.05
CA GLU A 116 4.37 5.45 -17.31
C GLU A 116 3.08 5.27 -18.11
N HIS A 117 3.08 5.73 -19.36
CA HIS A 117 1.92 5.62 -20.24
C HIS A 117 1.50 4.17 -20.50
N THR A 118 2.46 3.28 -20.74
CA THR A 118 2.19 1.85 -21.01
C THR A 118 1.70 1.14 -19.74
N LEU A 119 2.36 1.38 -18.60
CA LEU A 119 1.97 0.77 -17.32
C LEU A 119 0.58 1.23 -16.89
N ARG A 120 0.27 2.52 -17.03
CA ARG A 120 -1.06 3.08 -16.73
C ARG A 120 -2.16 2.39 -17.54
N ASN A 121 -2.00 2.28 -18.86
CA ASN A 121 -2.97 1.59 -19.72
C ASN A 121 -3.07 0.08 -19.43
N THR A 122 -1.98 -0.52 -18.95
CA THR A 122 -1.98 -1.92 -18.48
C THR A 122 -2.81 -2.10 -17.22
N ILE A 123 -2.60 -1.27 -16.21
CA ILE A 123 -3.37 -1.32 -14.97
C ILE A 123 -4.86 -1.05 -15.22
N LEU A 124 -5.18 -0.03 -16.04
CA LEU A 124 -6.58 0.28 -16.42
C LEU A 124 -7.28 -0.88 -17.10
N ALA A 125 -6.63 -1.50 -18.10
CA ALA A 125 -7.19 -2.65 -18.80
C ALA A 125 -7.39 -3.86 -17.88
N LEU A 126 -6.46 -4.12 -16.96
CA LEU A 126 -6.56 -5.25 -16.04
C LEU A 126 -7.70 -5.09 -15.03
N MET A 127 -8.04 -3.88 -14.59
CA MET A 127 -9.19 -3.65 -13.70
C MET A 127 -10.55 -3.93 -14.36
N GLU A 128 -10.62 -3.98 -15.70
CA GLU A 128 -11.83 -4.34 -16.46
C GLU A 128 -11.94 -5.84 -16.74
N TYR A 129 -10.95 -6.63 -16.33
CA TYR A 129 -10.93 -8.08 -16.52
C TYR A 129 -11.01 -8.79 -15.16
N PRO A 130 -11.86 -9.83 -15.03
CA PRO A 130 -12.05 -10.49 -13.75
C PRO A 130 -10.79 -11.23 -13.28
N ASN A 131 -10.60 -11.25 -11.96
CA ASN A 131 -9.55 -12.01 -11.27
C ASN A 131 -8.12 -11.68 -11.70
N THR A 132 -7.87 -10.46 -12.16
CA THR A 132 -6.52 -9.97 -12.43
C THR A 132 -5.80 -9.58 -11.15
N THR A 133 -4.47 -9.65 -11.22
CA THR A 133 -3.56 -9.27 -10.14
C THR A 133 -2.36 -8.55 -10.73
N LEU A 134 -1.40 -8.12 -9.88
CA LEU A 134 -0.15 -7.55 -10.39
C LEU A 134 0.67 -8.58 -11.20
N ILE A 135 0.44 -9.89 -11.01
CA ILE A 135 1.03 -10.96 -11.85
C ILE A 135 0.49 -10.89 -13.29
N SER A 136 -0.71 -10.34 -13.49
CA SER A 136 -1.29 -10.18 -14.82
C SER A 136 -0.62 -9.07 -15.66
N ILE A 137 0.20 -8.19 -15.06
CA ILE A 137 0.89 -7.12 -15.80
C ILE A 137 1.87 -7.70 -16.83
N PRO A 138 2.83 -8.59 -16.47
CA PRO A 138 3.66 -9.26 -17.45
C PRO A 138 2.85 -9.96 -18.54
N LEU A 139 1.81 -10.71 -18.15
CA LEU A 139 0.97 -11.47 -19.08
C LEU A 139 0.29 -10.57 -20.11
N MET A 140 -0.24 -9.40 -19.70
CA MET A 140 -0.85 -8.44 -20.62
C MET A 140 0.13 -7.92 -21.68
N LEU A 141 1.40 -7.78 -21.32
CA LEU A 141 2.45 -7.27 -22.19
C LEU A 141 3.02 -8.37 -23.11
N THR A 142 3.23 -9.59 -22.61
CA THR A 142 3.92 -10.65 -23.35
C THR A 142 2.97 -11.60 -24.08
N SER A 143 1.83 -11.96 -23.47
CA SER A 143 0.89 -12.95 -24.02
C SER A 143 -0.11 -12.32 -24.99
N GLU A 144 -0.05 -12.70 -26.27
CA GLU A 144 -1.04 -12.24 -27.26
C GLU A 144 -2.45 -12.76 -26.94
N VAL A 145 -2.54 -14.00 -26.46
CA VAL A 145 -3.82 -14.68 -26.16
C VAL A 145 -4.49 -14.05 -24.95
N PHE A 146 -3.73 -13.87 -23.86
CA PHE A 146 -4.26 -13.22 -22.66
C PHE A 146 -4.68 -11.78 -22.97
N ARG A 147 -3.83 -11.02 -23.66
CA ARG A 147 -4.14 -9.65 -24.09
C ARG A 147 -5.41 -9.58 -24.93
N ALA A 148 -5.60 -10.48 -25.89
CA ALA A 148 -6.81 -10.51 -26.71
C ALA A 148 -8.09 -10.76 -25.87
N LYS A 149 -8.02 -11.65 -24.87
CA LYS A 149 -9.12 -11.91 -23.92
C LYS A 149 -9.47 -10.66 -23.10
N VAL A 150 -8.45 -9.97 -22.59
CA VAL A 150 -8.61 -8.71 -21.82
C VAL A 150 -9.20 -7.61 -22.70
N VAL A 151 -8.61 -7.34 -23.87
CA VAL A 151 -9.02 -6.26 -24.78
C VAL A 151 -10.48 -6.40 -25.24
N LYS A 152 -10.97 -7.63 -25.37
CA LYS A 152 -12.38 -7.89 -25.70
C LYS A 152 -13.35 -7.39 -24.63
N LYS A 153 -12.93 -7.33 -23.37
CA LYS A 153 -13.73 -6.91 -22.21
C LYS A 153 -13.62 -5.42 -21.89
N ILE A 154 -12.59 -4.73 -22.39
CA ILE A 154 -12.40 -3.29 -22.17
C ILE A 154 -13.59 -2.50 -22.75
N THR A 155 -14.20 -1.70 -21.89
CA THR A 155 -15.31 -0.80 -22.19
C THR A 155 -14.84 0.63 -22.45
N ASP A 156 -13.75 1.08 -21.82
CA ASP A 156 -13.18 2.41 -22.04
C ASP A 156 -12.60 2.53 -23.47
N PRO A 157 -13.11 3.45 -24.31
CA PRO A 157 -12.68 3.57 -25.70
C PRO A 157 -11.23 4.06 -25.86
N VAL A 158 -10.71 4.85 -24.91
CA VAL A 158 -9.33 5.36 -24.93
C VAL A 158 -8.35 4.24 -24.60
N VAL A 159 -8.62 3.49 -23.53
CA VAL A 159 -7.78 2.33 -23.15
C VAL A 159 -7.84 1.26 -24.24
N LYS A 160 -9.03 1.01 -24.81
CA LYS A 160 -9.18 0.06 -25.92
C LYS A 160 -8.38 0.48 -27.15
N LYS A 161 -8.46 1.77 -27.52
CA LYS A 161 -7.70 2.34 -28.65
C LYS A 161 -6.20 2.19 -28.46
N PHE A 162 -5.67 2.41 -27.26
CA PHE A 162 -4.26 2.17 -26.96
C PHE A 162 -3.87 0.72 -27.31
N TRP A 163 -4.65 -0.26 -26.85
CA TRP A 163 -4.34 -1.67 -27.10
C TRP A 163 -4.53 -2.10 -28.55
N THR A 164 -5.51 -1.56 -29.29
CA THR A 164 -5.79 -1.96 -30.67
C THR A 164 -5.01 -1.17 -31.73
N HIS A 165 -4.64 0.08 -31.46
CA HIS A 165 -4.11 1.00 -32.46
C HIS A 165 -2.72 1.56 -32.13
N GLU A 166 -2.29 1.52 -30.87
CA GLU A 166 -0.95 1.92 -30.48
C GLU A 166 -0.10 0.68 -30.22
N TYR A 167 -0.32 -0.01 -29.10
CA TYR A 167 0.43 -1.20 -28.73
C TYR A 167 0.25 -2.34 -29.74
N GLY A 168 -0.98 -2.59 -30.19
CA GLY A 168 -1.30 -3.65 -31.16
C GLY A 168 -0.66 -3.48 -32.54
N LYS A 169 -0.30 -2.24 -32.93
CA LYS A 169 0.36 -1.94 -34.21
C LYS A 169 1.89 -2.00 -34.13
N LEU A 170 2.47 -2.06 -32.93
CA LEU A 170 3.90 -2.19 -32.75
C LEU A 170 4.42 -3.51 -33.33
N THR A 171 5.61 -3.48 -33.93
CA THR A 171 6.34 -4.69 -34.33
C THR A 171 6.75 -5.50 -33.09
N PRO A 172 7.04 -6.82 -33.22
CA PRO A 172 7.48 -7.61 -32.08
C PRO A 172 8.68 -7.01 -31.33
N GLN A 173 9.66 -6.46 -32.06
CA GLN A 173 10.81 -5.77 -31.47
C GLN A 173 10.39 -4.53 -30.68
N GLN A 174 9.56 -3.66 -31.25
CA GLN A 174 9.08 -2.45 -30.57
C GLN A 174 8.24 -2.77 -29.34
N ARG A 175 7.46 -3.87 -29.36
CA ARG A 175 6.72 -4.33 -28.17
C ARG A 175 7.66 -4.76 -27.06
N ASN A 176 8.71 -5.52 -27.39
CA ASN A 176 9.73 -5.94 -26.43
C ASN A 176 10.45 -4.74 -25.82
N GLU A 177 10.84 -3.76 -26.63
CA GLU A 177 11.45 -2.50 -26.15
C GLU A 177 10.51 -1.70 -25.24
N THR A 178 9.21 -1.70 -25.53
CA THR A 178 8.19 -1.02 -24.71
C THR A 178 7.95 -1.75 -23.39
N ALA A 179 7.85 -3.09 -23.43
CA ALA A 179 7.51 -3.92 -22.29
C ALA A 179 8.70 -4.13 -21.35
N GLY A 180 9.92 -4.26 -21.90
CA GLY A 180 11.14 -4.63 -21.15
C GLY A 180 11.34 -3.83 -19.85
N PRO A 181 11.31 -2.49 -19.86
CA PRO A 181 11.47 -1.70 -18.63
C PRO A 181 10.40 -1.99 -17.57
N ILE A 182 9.16 -2.28 -17.97
CA ILE A 182 8.06 -2.62 -17.05
C ILE A 182 8.26 -4.03 -16.51
N LEU A 183 8.59 -4.98 -17.38
CA LEU A 183 8.85 -6.37 -17.02
C LEU A 183 10.01 -6.48 -16.02
N ASN A 184 11.08 -5.71 -16.20
CA ASN A 184 12.21 -5.70 -15.27
C ASN A 184 11.79 -5.23 -13.87
N LYS A 185 11.02 -4.13 -13.80
CA LYS A 185 10.56 -3.52 -12.54
C LYS A 185 9.52 -4.37 -11.82
N VAL A 186 8.48 -4.81 -12.53
CA VAL A 186 7.43 -5.66 -11.95
C VAL A 186 7.99 -7.05 -11.64
N GLY A 187 8.85 -7.58 -12.50
CA GLY A 187 9.51 -8.88 -12.34
C GLY A 187 10.38 -8.95 -11.08
N GLN A 188 11.08 -7.87 -10.71
CA GLN A 188 11.85 -7.80 -9.46
C GLN A 188 10.97 -8.16 -8.25
N PHE A 189 9.76 -7.63 -8.17
CA PHE A 189 8.84 -7.95 -7.07
C PHE A 189 8.23 -9.35 -7.17
N LEU A 190 7.80 -9.74 -8.37
CA LEU A 190 7.17 -11.05 -8.58
C LEU A 190 8.16 -12.22 -8.40
N SER A 191 9.47 -11.96 -8.49
CA SER A 191 10.52 -12.93 -8.18
C SER A 191 10.48 -13.38 -6.72
N SER A 192 10.07 -12.51 -5.80
CA SER A 192 9.87 -12.84 -4.39
C SER A 192 8.62 -13.69 -4.20
N THR A 193 8.79 -14.91 -3.68
CA THR A 193 7.66 -15.81 -3.35
C THR A 193 6.72 -15.17 -2.32
N ILE A 194 7.24 -14.39 -1.38
CA ILE A 194 6.44 -13.65 -0.39
C ILE A 194 5.49 -12.69 -1.11
N LEU A 195 6.03 -11.82 -1.96
CA LEU A 195 5.22 -10.84 -2.70
C LEU A 195 4.28 -11.53 -3.69
N ARG A 196 4.72 -12.59 -4.36
CA ARG A 196 3.87 -13.37 -5.27
C ARG A 196 2.68 -13.97 -4.55
N ASN A 197 2.86 -14.51 -3.35
CA ASN A 197 1.77 -15.11 -2.57
C ASN A 197 0.82 -14.06 -1.98
N VAL A 198 1.30 -12.86 -1.67
CA VAL A 198 0.46 -11.75 -1.18
C VAL A 198 -0.31 -11.09 -2.34
N LEU A 199 0.40 -10.69 -3.39
CA LEU A 199 -0.11 -9.88 -4.50
C LEU A 199 -0.74 -10.71 -5.64
N GLY A 200 -0.46 -12.01 -5.68
CA GLY A 200 -0.95 -12.94 -6.71
C GLY A 200 -2.33 -13.51 -6.45
N GLN A 201 -2.95 -13.17 -5.32
CA GLN A 201 -4.31 -13.62 -4.99
C GLN A 201 -5.34 -12.67 -5.60
N PRO A 202 -6.32 -13.14 -6.39
CA PRO A 202 -7.28 -12.27 -7.08
C PRO A 202 -8.28 -11.58 -6.14
N LYS A 203 -8.49 -12.11 -4.94
CA LYS A 203 -9.50 -11.64 -3.98
C LYS A 203 -8.86 -11.37 -2.63
N ASN A 204 -9.08 -10.17 -2.10
CA ASN A 204 -8.75 -9.80 -0.74
C ASN A 204 -9.68 -10.54 0.23
N SER A 205 -9.18 -10.83 1.44
CA SER A 205 -9.99 -11.43 2.50
C SER A 205 -10.85 -10.41 3.26
N PHE A 206 -10.53 -9.13 3.14
CA PHE A 206 -11.27 -8.01 3.72
C PHE A 206 -11.00 -6.72 2.92
N SER A 207 -11.84 -5.69 3.10
CA SER A 207 -11.57 -4.35 2.57
C SER A 207 -11.13 -3.40 3.69
N LEU A 208 -10.20 -2.47 3.40
CA LEU A 208 -9.82 -1.45 4.37
C LEU A 208 -11.00 -0.51 4.66
N ARG A 209 -11.81 -0.20 3.64
CA ARG A 209 -13.07 0.53 3.82
C ARG A 209 -13.95 -0.09 4.90
N TRP A 210 -14.23 -1.39 4.82
CA TRP A 210 -15.02 -2.10 5.83
C TRP A 210 -14.35 -2.07 7.19
N ALA A 211 -13.03 -2.30 7.23
CA ALA A 211 -12.28 -2.33 8.47
C ALA A 211 -12.34 -0.97 9.20
N MET A 212 -12.25 0.12 8.45
CA MET A 212 -12.36 1.46 9.01
C MET A 212 -13.77 1.77 9.50
N ASP A 213 -14.81 1.42 8.73
CA ASP A 213 -16.22 1.69 9.09
C ASP A 213 -16.68 0.86 10.31
N HIS A 214 -16.08 -0.32 10.52
CA HIS A 214 -16.40 -1.23 11.62
C HIS A 214 -15.37 -1.18 12.77
N LYS A 215 -14.56 -0.12 12.84
CA LYS A 215 -13.60 0.13 13.94
C LYS A 215 -12.68 -1.06 14.24
N LYS A 216 -12.17 -1.72 13.20
CA LYS A 216 -11.24 -2.86 13.33
C LYS A 216 -9.86 -2.42 13.81
N ILE A 217 -9.05 -3.38 14.20
CA ILE A 217 -7.64 -3.22 14.53
C ILE A 217 -6.84 -3.88 13.41
N ILE A 218 -6.01 -3.12 12.70
CA ILE A 218 -5.17 -3.64 11.63
C ILE A 218 -3.72 -3.48 12.04
N ILE A 219 -3.00 -4.58 12.22
CA ILE A 219 -1.57 -4.57 12.52
C ILE A 219 -0.82 -4.99 11.27
N VAL A 220 -0.07 -4.05 10.68
CA VAL A 220 0.73 -4.25 9.46
C VAL A 220 2.19 -4.33 9.87
N ASN A 221 2.71 -5.56 9.92
CA ASN A 221 4.12 -5.83 10.18
C ASN A 221 4.86 -5.96 8.84
N LEU A 222 5.73 -5.00 8.53
CA LEU A 222 6.52 -4.96 7.30
C LEU A 222 8.02 -5.03 7.61
N SER A 223 8.39 -5.76 8.66
CA SER A 223 9.77 -5.92 9.12
C SER A 223 10.75 -6.15 7.95
N LYS A 224 11.53 -5.12 7.61
CA LYS A 224 12.52 -5.17 6.52
C LYS A 224 13.51 -6.33 6.72
N GLY A 225 13.84 -6.66 7.97
CA GLY A 225 14.71 -7.78 8.30
C GLY A 225 14.13 -9.15 7.96
N LYS A 226 12.80 -9.29 7.91
CA LYS A 226 12.11 -10.55 7.58
C LYS A 226 11.72 -10.66 6.11
N ILE A 227 11.27 -9.56 5.49
CA ILE A 227 10.69 -9.59 4.13
C ILE A 227 11.54 -8.90 3.07
N GLY A 228 12.61 -8.20 3.47
CA GLY A 228 13.45 -7.38 2.59
C GLY A 228 12.92 -5.95 2.40
N GLU A 229 13.84 -5.03 2.09
CA GLU A 229 13.54 -3.60 1.97
C GLU A 229 12.59 -3.26 0.81
N ASP A 230 12.82 -3.84 -0.36
CA ASP A 230 11.98 -3.64 -1.56
C ASP A 230 10.53 -4.07 -1.31
N ALA A 231 10.35 -5.24 -0.67
CA ALA A 231 9.02 -5.78 -0.37
C ALA A 231 8.29 -4.93 0.68
N SER A 232 9.00 -4.54 1.75
CA SER A 232 8.47 -3.65 2.79
C SER A 232 8.03 -2.31 2.20
N SER A 233 8.89 -1.69 1.38
CA SER A 233 8.62 -0.39 0.75
C SER A 233 7.42 -0.45 -0.20
N LEU A 234 7.35 -1.48 -1.06
CA LEU A 234 6.23 -1.68 -1.97
C LEU A 234 4.91 -1.89 -1.22
N LEU A 235 4.88 -2.87 -0.30
CA LEU A 235 3.65 -3.21 0.42
C LEU A 235 3.17 -2.06 1.30
N GLY A 236 4.07 -1.37 2.00
CA GLY A 236 3.70 -0.22 2.83
C GLY A 236 3.15 0.93 1.99
N ALA A 237 3.79 1.27 0.86
CA ALA A 237 3.27 2.29 -0.04
C ALA A 237 1.88 1.91 -0.60
N MET A 238 1.71 0.65 -1.01
CA MET A 238 0.43 0.12 -1.50
C MET A 238 -0.67 0.16 -0.45
N ILE A 239 -0.38 -0.24 0.80
CA ILE A 239 -1.33 -0.22 1.92
C ILE A 239 -1.75 1.21 2.24
N VAL A 240 -0.81 2.15 2.33
CA VAL A 240 -1.15 3.56 2.60
C VAL A 240 -1.97 4.16 1.47
N THR A 241 -1.58 3.95 0.22
CA THR A 241 -2.39 4.40 -0.93
C THR A 241 -3.79 3.77 -0.91
N LYS A 242 -3.93 2.51 -0.49
CA LYS A 242 -5.25 1.90 -0.33
C LYS A 242 -6.06 2.51 0.82
N PHE A 243 -5.43 2.88 1.93
CA PHE A 243 -6.10 3.66 2.99
C PHE A 243 -6.59 5.01 2.48
N GLN A 244 -5.78 5.74 1.68
CA GLN A 244 -6.21 6.99 1.05
C GLN A 244 -7.49 6.78 0.23
N LEU A 245 -7.44 5.85 -0.72
CA LEU A 245 -8.54 5.60 -1.66
C LEU A 245 -9.80 5.15 -0.91
N ASP A 246 -9.66 4.21 0.03
CA ASP A 246 -10.79 3.71 0.81
C ASP A 246 -11.35 4.78 1.76
N ALA A 247 -10.51 5.69 2.28
CA ALA A 247 -11.00 6.80 3.09
C ALA A 247 -11.77 7.80 2.23
N MET A 248 -11.22 8.23 1.09
CA MET A 248 -11.90 9.13 0.16
C MET A 248 -13.22 8.56 -0.37
N SER A 249 -13.30 7.24 -0.54
CA SER A 249 -14.54 6.57 -0.94
C SER A 249 -15.70 6.81 0.05
N ARG A 250 -15.43 7.22 1.30
CA ARG A 250 -16.44 7.58 2.31
C ARG A 250 -17.20 8.88 1.99
N ALA A 251 -16.92 9.48 0.83
CA ALA A 251 -17.71 10.58 0.29
C ALA A 251 -19.22 10.26 0.25
N ASP A 252 -19.57 8.98 0.10
CA ASP A 252 -20.93 8.44 0.10
C ASP A 252 -21.64 8.47 1.48
N ILE A 253 -20.90 8.60 2.58
CA ILE A 253 -21.46 8.72 3.94
C ILE A 253 -21.48 10.20 4.35
N PRO A 254 -22.59 10.74 4.91
CA PRO A 254 -22.61 12.09 5.48
C PRO A 254 -21.53 12.28 6.55
N GLU A 255 -20.84 13.43 6.56
CA GLU A 255 -19.68 13.64 7.43
C GLU A 255 -19.97 13.37 8.92
N SER A 256 -21.14 13.76 9.41
CA SER A 256 -21.56 13.55 10.80
C SER A 256 -21.76 12.08 11.19
N LYS A 257 -21.92 11.18 10.21
CA LYS A 257 -22.07 9.74 10.41
C LYS A 257 -20.77 8.97 10.16
N ARG A 258 -19.73 9.63 9.63
CA ARG A 258 -18.42 9.01 9.43
C ARG A 258 -17.77 8.72 10.78
N ILE A 259 -17.08 7.60 10.85
CA ILE A 259 -16.42 7.13 12.06
C ILE A 259 -14.91 7.41 11.96
N ASP A 260 -14.36 7.98 13.03
CA ASP A 260 -12.92 8.19 13.18
C ASP A 260 -12.15 6.86 13.14
N PHE A 261 -11.10 6.84 12.31
CA PHE A 261 -10.15 5.74 12.21
C PHE A 261 -8.73 6.30 12.28
N TYR A 262 -7.89 5.71 13.13
CA TYR A 262 -6.55 6.21 13.41
C TYR A 262 -5.49 5.38 12.71
N LEU A 263 -4.70 6.00 11.84
CA LEU A 263 -3.61 5.37 11.10
C LEU A 263 -2.28 5.81 11.70
N TYR A 264 -1.66 4.90 12.44
CA TYR A 264 -0.33 5.05 13.00
C TYR A 264 0.68 4.51 12.00
N VAL A 265 1.66 5.34 11.65
CA VAL A 265 2.74 4.95 10.73
C VAL A 265 4.06 5.25 11.42
N ASP A 266 4.76 4.19 11.84
CA ASP A 266 6.12 4.33 12.33
C ASP A 266 7.09 4.46 11.16
N GLU A 267 8.12 5.28 11.34
CA GLU A 267 9.10 5.64 10.30
C GLU A 267 8.43 5.93 8.94
N PHE A 268 7.45 6.85 8.93
CA PHE A 268 6.53 7.03 7.81
C PHE A 268 7.23 7.41 6.49
N GLN A 269 8.43 7.99 6.57
CA GLN A 269 9.26 8.30 5.41
C GLN A 269 9.49 7.08 4.49
N ASN A 270 9.49 5.86 5.03
CA ASN A 270 9.65 4.65 4.23
C ASN A 270 8.51 4.50 3.21
N PHE A 271 7.32 5.03 3.53
CA PHE A 271 6.11 4.85 2.75
C PHE A 271 5.57 6.15 2.13
N ALA A 272 6.20 7.29 2.42
CA ALA A 272 5.86 8.63 1.95
C ALA A 272 5.83 8.83 0.40
N THR A 273 4.73 8.48 -0.25
CA THR A 273 4.41 8.85 -1.64
C THR A 273 3.64 10.18 -1.70
N ASP A 274 3.41 10.74 -2.90
CA ASP A 274 2.54 11.91 -3.09
C ASP A 274 1.12 11.70 -2.51
N SER A 275 0.67 10.45 -2.40
CA SER A 275 -0.56 10.07 -1.69
C SER A 275 -0.61 10.60 -0.26
N PHE A 276 0.51 10.62 0.46
CA PHE A 276 0.55 11.15 1.83
C PHE A 276 0.21 12.64 1.87
N SER A 277 0.71 13.43 0.91
CA SER A 277 0.39 14.85 0.82
C SER A 277 -1.10 15.08 0.62
N THR A 278 -1.76 14.25 -0.20
CA THR A 278 -3.22 14.28 -0.38
C THR A 278 -3.97 13.84 0.88
N ILE A 279 -3.50 12.79 1.57
CA ILE A 279 -4.10 12.37 2.83
C ILE A 279 -4.04 13.51 3.84
N LEU A 280 -2.89 14.15 4.01
CA LEU A 280 -2.69 15.22 5.00
C LEU A 280 -3.58 16.43 4.76
N SER A 281 -3.89 16.77 3.49
CA SER A 281 -4.73 17.92 3.16
C SER A 281 -6.23 17.59 3.10
N GLU A 282 -6.61 16.36 2.74
CA GLU A 282 -8.02 16.02 2.44
C GLU A 282 -8.65 15.00 3.39
N ALA A 283 -7.87 14.10 4.01
CA ALA A 283 -8.40 12.94 4.73
C ALA A 283 -9.17 13.31 6.01
N ARG A 284 -8.94 14.50 6.57
CA ARG A 284 -9.70 15.07 7.69
C ARG A 284 -11.20 14.98 7.48
N LYS A 285 -11.69 15.30 6.26
CA LYS A 285 -13.13 15.26 5.92
C LYS A 285 -13.65 13.82 5.97
N TYR A 286 -12.80 12.84 5.72
CA TYR A 286 -13.14 11.42 5.65
C TYR A 286 -12.87 10.66 6.97
N LYS A 287 -12.56 11.39 8.04
CA LYS A 287 -12.31 10.86 9.40
C LYS A 287 -11.21 9.79 9.45
N LEU A 288 -10.19 9.94 8.60
CA LEU A 288 -8.93 9.19 8.69
C LEU A 288 -7.87 10.09 9.33
N ASN A 289 -7.37 9.68 10.50
CA ASN A 289 -6.57 10.50 11.39
C ASN A 289 -5.15 9.93 11.46
N LEU A 290 -4.17 10.63 10.89
CA LEU A 290 -2.79 10.15 10.85
C LEU A 290 -2.02 10.50 12.11
N VAL A 291 -1.25 9.54 12.60
CA VAL A 291 -0.20 9.75 13.61
C VAL A 291 1.09 9.21 13.00
N MET A 292 2.00 10.11 12.67
CA MET A 292 3.19 9.79 11.89
C MET A 292 4.42 9.99 12.74
N ALA A 293 5.34 9.02 12.75
CA ALA A 293 6.60 9.13 13.45
C ALA A 293 7.80 9.10 12.49
N ASN A 294 8.78 9.97 12.75
CA ASN A 294 10.06 10.03 12.04
C ASN A 294 11.24 10.10 13.00
N GLN A 295 12.41 9.67 12.51
CA GLN A 295 13.67 9.93 13.19
C GLN A 295 14.26 11.31 12.86
N TYR A 296 14.30 11.66 11.57
CA TYR A 296 14.89 12.93 11.09
C TYR A 296 14.11 13.47 9.90
N ILE A 297 14.10 14.80 9.76
CA ILE A 297 13.31 15.51 8.75
C ILE A 297 13.88 15.27 7.35
N ASP A 298 15.20 15.13 7.24
CA ASP A 298 15.91 15.00 5.96
C ASP A 298 15.62 13.72 5.18
N GLN A 299 14.90 12.75 5.77
CA GLN A 299 14.42 11.58 5.02
C GLN A 299 13.22 11.89 4.12
N MET A 300 12.55 13.01 4.37
CA MET A 300 11.39 13.41 3.57
C MET A 300 11.82 14.27 2.39
N THR A 301 11.17 14.06 1.24
CA THR A 301 11.24 15.01 0.12
C THR A 301 10.69 16.36 0.55
N GLU A 302 11.12 17.43 -0.13
CA GLU A 302 10.66 18.80 0.16
C GLU A 302 9.13 18.92 0.11
N THR A 303 8.49 18.29 -0.87
CA THR A 303 7.03 18.26 -1.01
C THR A 303 6.34 17.61 0.19
N VAL A 304 6.82 16.44 0.64
CA VAL A 304 6.24 15.73 1.79
C VAL A 304 6.48 16.53 3.07
N ARG A 305 7.69 17.08 3.25
CA ARG A 305 8.05 17.93 4.39
C ARG A 305 7.12 19.14 4.49
N GLY A 306 6.90 19.84 3.38
CA GLY A 306 5.96 20.97 3.31
C GLY A 306 4.53 20.55 3.64
N ALA A 307 4.08 19.39 3.14
CA ALA A 307 2.76 18.86 3.46
C ALA A 307 2.58 18.51 4.94
N VAL A 308 3.60 17.93 5.59
CA VAL A 308 3.56 17.62 7.03
C VAL A 308 3.44 18.90 7.84
N PHE A 309 4.40 19.82 7.73
CA PHE A 309 4.40 21.02 8.57
C PHE A 309 3.25 21.99 8.25
N GLY A 310 2.71 21.95 7.02
CA GLY A 310 1.57 22.77 6.62
C GLY A 310 0.20 22.26 7.09
N ASN A 311 0.07 20.96 7.39
CA ASN A 311 -1.25 20.35 7.65
C ASN A 311 -1.39 19.68 9.02
N VAL A 312 -0.30 19.32 9.70
CA VAL A 312 -0.41 18.68 11.02
C VAL A 312 -0.84 19.66 12.10
N GLY A 313 -1.87 19.28 12.86
CA GLY A 313 -2.43 20.10 13.93
C GLY A 313 -1.62 20.03 15.21
N SER A 314 -0.97 18.90 15.48
CA SER A 314 -0.13 18.74 16.66
C SER A 314 1.26 18.21 16.31
N LEU A 315 2.27 18.83 16.90
CA LEU A 315 3.68 18.51 16.72
C LEU A 315 4.28 18.07 18.05
N ILE A 316 4.89 16.89 18.07
CA ILE A 316 5.60 16.33 19.22
C ILE A 316 7.06 16.11 18.83
N SER A 317 7.97 16.64 19.64
CA SER A 317 9.41 16.48 19.44
C SER A 317 10.05 15.89 20.68
N PHE A 318 10.69 14.74 20.54
CA PHE A 318 11.71 14.26 21.46
C PHE A 318 13.07 14.90 21.11
N GLN A 319 14.15 14.43 21.72
CA GLN A 319 15.49 14.85 21.35
C GLN A 319 15.79 14.61 19.85
N VAL A 320 16.30 15.63 19.17
CA VAL A 320 16.61 15.61 17.72
C VAL A 320 18.06 16.00 17.42
N GLY A 321 18.46 15.94 16.15
CA GLY A 321 19.76 16.42 15.68
C GLY A 321 19.80 17.95 15.48
N TYR A 322 20.99 18.48 15.24
CA TYR A 322 21.21 19.92 15.05
C TYR A 322 20.40 20.49 13.87
N ASN A 323 20.45 19.85 12.71
CA ASN A 323 19.72 20.33 11.53
C ASN A 323 18.19 20.31 11.75
N ASP A 324 17.67 19.20 12.27
CA ASP A 324 16.25 19.07 12.60
C ASP A 324 15.81 20.09 13.66
N SER A 325 16.66 20.35 14.67
CA SER A 325 16.34 21.28 15.77
C SER A 325 16.09 22.71 15.29
N LYS A 326 16.83 23.19 14.28
CA LYS A 326 16.61 24.53 13.71
C LYS A 326 15.23 24.64 13.05
N MET A 327 14.92 23.66 12.20
CA MET A 327 13.64 23.63 11.50
C MET A 327 12.46 23.47 12.47
N LEU A 328 12.63 22.65 13.51
CA LEU A 328 11.59 22.45 14.52
C LEU A 328 11.39 23.67 15.40
N ALA A 329 12.47 24.38 15.79
CA ALA A 329 12.35 25.63 16.54
C ALA A 329 11.52 26.67 15.76
N GLU A 330 11.76 26.78 14.46
CA GLU A 330 10.94 27.63 13.56
C GLU A 330 9.48 27.14 13.48
N ALA A 331 9.25 25.83 13.28
CA ALA A 331 7.91 25.26 13.15
C ALA A 331 7.08 25.37 14.44
N PHE A 332 7.73 25.24 15.61
CA PHE A 332 7.10 25.43 16.90
C PHE A 332 6.64 26.89 17.11
N ALA A 333 7.35 27.86 16.52
CA ALA A 333 7.01 29.29 16.53
C ALA A 333 6.74 29.83 17.96
N GLY A 334 7.75 29.74 18.84
CA GLY A 334 7.69 30.20 20.23
C GLY A 334 9.08 30.30 20.87
N ASN A 335 9.13 30.36 22.21
CA ASN A 335 10.37 30.52 22.99
C ASN A 335 11.15 29.19 23.16
N ILE A 336 11.29 28.40 22.10
CA ILE A 336 12.12 27.19 22.09
C ILE A 336 13.29 27.42 21.15
N GLU A 337 14.49 27.19 21.68
CA GLU A 337 15.72 27.25 20.90
C GLU A 337 16.12 25.85 20.40
N ALA A 338 16.99 25.82 19.38
CA ALA A 338 17.57 24.58 18.87
C ALA A 338 18.24 23.75 19.98
N ASP A 339 18.92 24.42 20.91
CA ASP A 339 19.62 23.79 22.04
C ASP A 339 18.65 23.10 23.01
N ASP A 340 17.46 23.66 23.24
CA ASP A 340 16.44 23.01 24.07
C ASP A 340 16.02 21.66 23.48
N LEU A 341 15.83 21.62 22.17
CA LEU A 341 15.41 20.43 21.44
C LEU A 341 16.51 19.36 21.40
N MET A 342 17.79 19.75 21.35
CA MET A 342 18.93 18.83 21.36
C MET A 342 19.27 18.29 22.74
N ASN A 343 18.96 19.03 23.81
CA ASN A 343 19.34 18.67 25.18
C ASN A 343 18.20 18.01 25.98
N GLN A 344 17.09 17.66 25.33
CA GLN A 344 15.99 16.94 25.97
C GLN A 344 16.45 15.61 26.58
N LYS A 345 15.94 15.30 27.76
CA LYS A 345 16.14 14.00 28.41
C LYS A 345 15.30 12.92 27.72
N LYS A 346 15.70 11.65 27.87
CA LYS A 346 14.89 10.51 27.43
C LYS A 346 13.48 10.60 28.00
N TYR A 347 12.49 10.23 27.18
CA TYR A 347 11.07 10.21 27.54
C TYR A 347 10.44 11.59 27.81
N THR A 348 11.20 12.65 27.59
CA THR A 348 10.69 14.03 27.64
C THR A 348 10.39 14.48 26.21
N ILE A 349 9.31 15.22 26.05
CA ILE A 349 8.89 15.81 24.79
C ILE A 349 8.66 17.31 24.96
N TYR A 350 8.83 18.05 23.87
CA TYR A 350 8.11 19.29 23.64
C TYR A 350 6.91 19.03 22.74
N ILE A 351 5.79 19.65 23.07
CA ILE A 351 4.56 19.51 22.33
C ILE A 351 3.91 20.87 22.08
N LYS A 352 3.46 21.06 20.84
CA LYS A 352 2.51 22.08 20.44
C LYS A 352 1.27 21.36 20.00
N GLU A 353 0.33 21.23 20.92
CA GLU A 353 -0.92 20.52 20.66
C GLU A 353 -1.96 21.48 20.10
N LEU A 354 -2.99 20.89 19.49
CA LEU A 354 -4.18 21.61 19.10
C LEU A 354 -5.21 21.44 20.22
N ILE A 355 -5.77 22.54 20.69
CA ILE A 355 -6.83 22.56 21.70
C ILE A 355 -8.00 23.32 21.09
N ASP A 356 -9.13 22.64 20.92
CA ASP A 356 -10.34 23.19 20.31
C ASP A 356 -10.08 23.86 18.95
N GLY A 357 -9.22 23.24 18.15
CA GLY A 357 -8.86 23.71 16.82
C GLY A 357 -7.82 24.84 16.76
N MET A 358 -7.28 25.27 17.90
CA MET A 358 -6.27 26.34 18.01
C MET A 358 -4.93 25.81 18.53
N PRO A 359 -3.77 26.25 17.99
CA PRO A 359 -2.47 25.83 18.52
C PRO A 359 -2.26 26.34 19.95
N SER A 360 -1.84 25.46 20.85
CA SER A 360 -1.45 25.82 22.21
C SER A 360 -0.10 26.55 22.23
N PRO A 361 0.23 27.28 23.31
CA PRO A 361 1.62 27.52 23.67
C PRO A 361 2.38 26.19 23.76
N ILE A 362 3.67 26.21 23.43
CA ILE A 362 4.51 25.03 23.53
C ILE A 362 4.78 24.74 25.01
N PHE A 363 4.76 23.47 25.39
CA PHE A 363 5.14 23.05 26.74
C PHE A 363 5.90 21.72 26.69
N SER A 364 6.61 21.42 27.78
CA SER A 364 7.28 20.14 27.96
C SER A 364 6.41 19.15 28.73
N ALA A 365 6.57 17.87 28.42
CA ALA A 365 5.89 16.78 29.10
C ALA A 365 6.78 15.54 29.17
N VAL A 366 6.44 14.62 30.07
CA VAL A 366 7.05 13.28 30.16
C VAL A 366 6.03 12.27 29.67
N THR A 367 6.47 11.34 28.82
CA THR A 367 5.61 10.29 28.28
C THR A 367 5.37 9.20 29.31
N PHE A 368 4.24 8.50 29.18
CA PHE A 368 3.98 7.32 30.01
C PHE A 368 5.02 6.21 29.77
N PRO A 369 5.33 5.40 30.81
CA PRO A 369 6.14 4.20 30.63
C PRO A 369 5.45 3.20 29.68
N PRO A 370 6.16 2.19 29.16
CA PRO A 370 5.54 1.11 28.39
C PRO A 370 4.49 0.37 29.24
N HIS A 371 3.54 -0.29 28.58
CA HIS A 371 2.57 -1.11 29.30
C HIS A 371 3.30 -2.25 30.02
N PRO A 372 2.91 -2.58 31.26
CA PRO A 372 3.46 -3.75 31.94
C PRO A 372 3.09 -5.01 31.16
N LYS A 373 4.07 -5.90 30.99
CA LYS A 373 3.91 -7.17 30.25
C LYS A 373 4.25 -8.30 31.21
N ASP A 374 3.24 -9.09 31.56
CA ASP A 374 3.49 -10.46 32.02
C ASP A 374 3.80 -11.29 30.77
N GLU A 375 4.98 -11.89 30.72
CA GLU A 375 5.48 -12.52 29.49
C GLU A 375 4.62 -13.74 29.11
N GLU A 376 4.13 -14.50 30.08
CA GLU A 376 3.29 -15.68 29.82
C GLU A 376 1.92 -15.27 29.26
N GLU A 377 1.24 -14.32 29.93
CA GLU A 377 -0.06 -13.81 29.46
C GLU A 377 0.07 -13.13 28.08
N PHE A 378 1.13 -12.35 27.87
CA PHE A 378 1.38 -11.68 26.60
C PHE A 378 1.53 -12.67 25.45
N GLN A 379 2.33 -13.72 25.64
CA GLN A 379 2.55 -14.74 24.61
C GLN A 379 1.29 -15.57 24.34
N GLU A 380 0.55 -15.98 25.38
CA GLU A 380 -0.73 -16.67 25.20
C GLU A 380 -1.70 -15.81 24.37
N ARG A 381 -1.79 -14.53 24.71
CA ARG A 381 -2.66 -13.58 24.03
C ARG A 381 -2.25 -13.37 22.57
N TYR A 382 -0.94 -13.23 22.34
CA TYR A 382 -0.36 -13.08 21.01
C TYR A 382 -0.74 -14.25 20.11
N GLN A 383 -0.48 -15.48 20.57
CA GLN A 383 -0.79 -16.69 19.80
C GLN A 383 -2.28 -16.82 19.52
N LYS A 384 -3.13 -16.49 20.49
CA LYS A 384 -4.58 -16.54 20.31
C LYS A 384 -5.06 -15.58 19.21
N ILE A 385 -4.55 -14.35 19.19
CA ILE A 385 -4.92 -13.36 18.17
C ILE A 385 -4.38 -13.77 16.80
N LEU A 386 -3.13 -14.22 16.73
CA LEU A 386 -2.52 -14.69 15.49
C LEU A 386 -3.32 -15.84 14.87
N GLN A 387 -3.70 -16.84 15.66
CA GLN A 387 -4.52 -17.95 15.20
C GLN A 387 -5.87 -17.46 14.64
N VAL A 388 -6.59 -16.62 15.39
CA VAL A 388 -7.89 -16.09 14.96
C VAL A 388 -7.78 -15.26 13.67
N SER A 389 -6.70 -14.47 13.53
CA SER A 389 -6.44 -13.70 12.32
C SER A 389 -6.19 -14.61 11.12
N ARG A 390 -5.32 -15.62 11.28
CA ARG A 390 -5.01 -16.61 10.23
C ARG A 390 -6.25 -17.33 9.73
N GLU A 391 -7.07 -17.84 10.66
CA GLU A 391 -8.29 -18.59 10.35
C GLU A 391 -9.32 -17.75 9.56
N ARG A 392 -9.38 -16.44 9.81
CA ARG A 392 -10.37 -15.55 9.19
C ARG A 392 -9.89 -14.92 7.89
N TYR A 393 -8.62 -14.54 7.82
CA TYR A 393 -8.13 -13.62 6.78
C TYR A 393 -7.03 -14.21 5.89
N CYS A 394 -6.46 -15.36 6.25
CA CYS A 394 -5.37 -15.98 5.50
C CYS A 394 -5.81 -17.30 4.87
N LYS A 395 -4.98 -17.80 3.95
CA LYS A 395 -5.10 -19.14 3.37
C LYS A 395 -3.78 -19.86 3.49
N LYS A 396 -3.81 -21.19 3.60
CA LYS A 396 -2.59 -22.00 3.58
C LYS A 396 -1.81 -21.76 2.29
N ARG A 397 -0.49 -21.63 2.40
CA ARG A 397 0.45 -21.45 1.30
C ARG A 397 0.20 -22.39 0.12
N SER A 398 0.03 -23.69 0.38
CA SER A 398 -0.19 -24.70 -0.67
C SER A 398 -1.45 -24.44 -1.51
N VAL A 399 -2.50 -23.89 -0.90
CA VAL A 399 -3.73 -23.52 -1.60
C VAL A 399 -3.51 -22.27 -2.46
N VAL A 400 -2.74 -21.31 -1.97
CA VAL A 400 -2.42 -20.07 -2.70
C VAL A 400 -1.53 -20.37 -3.90
N GLU A 401 -0.41 -21.05 -3.68
CA GLU A 401 0.54 -21.41 -4.75
C GLU A 401 -0.11 -22.34 -5.78
N GLY A 402 -0.92 -23.31 -5.35
CA GLY A 402 -1.68 -24.17 -6.26
C GLY A 402 -2.59 -23.38 -7.21
N LYS A 403 -3.31 -22.37 -6.70
CA LYS A 403 -4.17 -21.51 -7.52
C LYS A 403 -3.38 -20.61 -8.47
N ILE A 404 -2.27 -20.04 -8.01
CA ILE A 404 -1.40 -19.20 -8.86
C ILE A 404 -0.83 -20.05 -10.00
N ASN A 405 -0.26 -21.21 -9.69
CA ASN A 405 0.33 -22.10 -10.69
C ASN A 405 -0.71 -22.61 -11.68
N GLN A 406 -1.91 -22.99 -11.22
CA GLN A 406 -3.01 -23.39 -12.08
C GLN A 406 -3.39 -22.26 -13.05
N SER A 407 -3.52 -21.03 -12.57
CA SER A 407 -3.86 -19.89 -13.42
C SER A 407 -2.78 -19.60 -14.48
N MET A 408 -1.50 -19.83 -14.16
CA MET A 408 -0.41 -19.66 -15.13
C MET A 408 -0.43 -20.79 -16.16
N ALA A 409 -0.60 -22.04 -15.73
CA ALA A 409 -0.68 -23.20 -16.62
C ALA A 409 -1.88 -23.12 -17.59
N ASP A 410 -3.03 -22.62 -17.13
CA ASP A 410 -4.21 -22.41 -17.98
C ASP A 410 -3.95 -21.37 -19.10
N ILE A 411 -3.10 -20.38 -18.83
CA ILE A 411 -2.68 -19.37 -19.81
C ILE A 411 -1.70 -20.00 -20.80
N GLU A 412 -0.66 -20.68 -20.32
CA GLU A 412 0.34 -21.37 -21.17
C GLU A 412 -0.35 -22.34 -22.13
N LYS A 413 -1.26 -23.18 -21.63
CA LYS A 413 -2.07 -24.08 -22.47
C LYS A 413 -2.89 -23.32 -23.51
N SER A 414 -3.50 -22.19 -23.14
CA SER A 414 -4.25 -21.35 -24.08
C SER A 414 -3.35 -20.78 -25.18
N GLU A 415 -2.07 -20.54 -24.90
CA GLU A 415 -1.08 -20.06 -25.88
C GLU A 415 -0.64 -21.17 -26.83
N GLU A 416 -0.36 -22.36 -26.31
CA GLU A 416 -0.03 -23.54 -27.12
C GLU A 416 -1.16 -23.88 -28.10
N GLU A 417 -2.40 -23.93 -27.62
CA GLU A 417 -3.58 -24.17 -28.47
C GLU A 417 -3.75 -23.08 -29.54
N TRP A 418 -3.39 -21.83 -29.24
CA TRP A 418 -3.47 -20.72 -30.18
C TRP A 418 -2.41 -20.81 -31.27
N GLU A 419 -1.15 -21.09 -30.92
CA GLU A 419 -0.09 -21.23 -31.91
C GLU A 419 -0.32 -22.45 -32.81
N GLN A 420 -0.80 -23.57 -32.27
CA GLN A 420 -1.22 -24.74 -33.08
C GLN A 420 -2.28 -24.35 -34.12
N ARG A 421 -3.37 -23.68 -33.70
CA ARG A 421 -4.43 -23.23 -34.62
C ARG A 421 -3.92 -22.27 -35.70
N LYS A 422 -2.93 -21.44 -35.36
CA LYS A 422 -2.34 -20.46 -36.28
C LYS A 422 -1.44 -21.15 -37.31
N GLU A 423 -0.72 -22.19 -36.92
CA GLU A 423 0.03 -23.05 -37.83
C GLU A 423 -0.92 -23.82 -38.77
N GLU A 424 -1.93 -24.50 -38.22
CA GLU A 424 -2.96 -25.20 -39.02
C GLU A 424 -3.63 -24.27 -40.05
N TYR A 425 -3.94 -23.03 -39.64
CA TYR A 425 -4.53 -22.03 -40.54
C TYR A 425 -3.56 -21.57 -41.64
N LYS A 426 -2.26 -21.43 -41.34
CA LYS A 426 -1.23 -21.11 -42.33
C LYS A 426 -1.08 -22.25 -43.34
N GLU A 427 -0.97 -23.48 -42.88
CA GLU A 427 -0.88 -24.67 -43.73
C GLU A 427 -2.10 -24.78 -44.65
N LYS A 428 -3.31 -24.59 -44.11
CA LYS A 428 -4.54 -24.59 -44.90
C LYS A 428 -4.53 -23.51 -45.98
N LYS A 429 -4.07 -22.29 -45.66
CA LYS A 429 -3.95 -21.21 -46.65
C LYS A 429 -2.87 -21.46 -47.70
N GLU A 430 -1.76 -22.09 -47.34
CA GLU A 430 -0.75 -22.49 -48.31
C GLU A 430 -1.27 -23.59 -49.24
N GLN A 431 -2.01 -24.56 -48.70
CA GLN A 431 -2.65 -25.61 -49.47
C GLN A 431 -3.68 -25.03 -50.44
N GLU A 432 -4.56 -24.12 -49.99
CA GLU A 432 -5.51 -23.41 -50.86
C GLU A 432 -4.83 -22.60 -51.97
N LYS A 433 -3.67 -21.98 -51.69
CA LYS A 433 -2.86 -21.29 -52.70
C LYS A 433 -2.28 -22.26 -53.73
N ARG A 434 -1.72 -23.39 -53.28
CA ARG A 434 -1.18 -24.44 -54.15
C ARG A 434 -2.26 -25.02 -55.06
N ASP A 435 -3.45 -25.28 -54.52
CA ASP A 435 -4.58 -25.83 -55.27
C ASP A 435 -5.13 -24.82 -56.29
N LYS A 436 -5.24 -23.54 -55.93
CA LYS A 436 -5.58 -22.46 -56.90
C LYS A 436 -4.55 -22.29 -58.00
N GLN A 437 -3.27 -22.45 -57.68
CA GLN A 437 -2.19 -22.35 -58.66
C GLN A 437 -2.15 -23.56 -59.59
N ARG A 438 -2.45 -24.77 -59.08
CA ARG A 438 -2.65 -25.97 -59.90
C ARG A 438 -3.83 -25.80 -60.86
N ALA A 439 -5.00 -25.38 -60.37
CA ALA A 439 -6.19 -25.16 -61.21
C ALA A 439 -5.94 -24.15 -62.35
N ARG A 440 -5.25 -23.03 -62.06
CA ARG A 440 -4.87 -22.03 -63.08
C ARG A 440 -3.89 -22.55 -64.14
N ASN A 441 -3.06 -23.53 -63.81
CA ASN A 441 -2.15 -24.14 -64.76
C ASN A 441 -2.87 -25.18 -65.64
N THR A 442 -3.93 -25.81 -65.13
CA THR A 442 -4.77 -26.76 -65.89
C THR A 442 -5.73 -26.05 -66.86
N GLU A 443 -6.15 -24.80 -66.58
CA GLU A 443 -6.97 -23.99 -67.51
C GLU A 443 -6.17 -23.29 -68.63
N LYS A 444 -4.83 -23.30 -68.55
CA LYS A 444 -3.92 -22.70 -69.54
C LYS A 444 -3.33 -23.71 -70.54
N GLN A 445 -3.57 -25.00 -70.32
CA GLN A 445 -3.31 -26.09 -71.26
C GLN A 445 -4.62 -26.45 -71.96
#